data_AF-A0A259JYI8-F1
#
_entry.id   AF-A0A259JYI8-F1
#
_cell.length_a   1.000
_cell.length_b   1.000
_cell.length_c   1.000
_cell.angle_alpha   90.00
_cell.angle_beta   90.00
_cell.angle_gamma   90.00
#
_symmetry.space_group_name_H-M   'P 1'
#
loop_
_entity.id
_entity.type
_entity.pdbx_description
1 polymer ?
#
loop_
_entity_poly.entity_id
_entity_poly.type
_entity_poly.pdbx_seq_one_letter_code
_entity_poly.pdbx_strand_id
1 'polypeptide(L)'
;SKEDAHDYRYFPDPDLLPLVLEEDFLADCRASLPELPDAKRKRYVEVLGLTPYNARELTAEVETFARFETLLAETASVLGKGEPEVATQVANWSLSVAPGVMKVLGDSADPAHATAAAQAAILKMQAAGEISGGQAKEIYEIVLTTGRAPEEIAATEGLKQLSDTGAIESVIDEVLAANADKVAEYRGGKDKLFGFFVGQTMKALQGKGNPAVVNDLLKARLGG
;
A
#
# COMPACT_ATOMS: atom_id res chain seq x y z
N SER A 1 42.19 -31.28 -12.10
CA SER A 1 42.03 -32.37 -13.07
C SER A 1 40.57 -32.82 -13.04
N LYS A 2 39.81 -32.44 -14.06
CA LYS A 2 38.58 -33.13 -14.49
C LYS A 2 38.91 -33.83 -15.81
N GLU A 3 40.02 -34.58 -15.83
CA GLU A 3 40.55 -35.15 -17.08
C GLU A 3 40.00 -36.55 -17.40
N ASP A 4 39.35 -37.20 -16.44
CA ASP A 4 38.62 -38.44 -16.68
C ASP A 4 37.11 -38.18 -16.59
N ALA A 5 36.47 -37.92 -17.73
CA ALA A 5 35.02 -38.00 -17.80
C ALA A 5 34.60 -39.45 -17.51
N HIS A 6 33.88 -39.67 -16.40
CA HIS A 6 33.43 -40.99 -16.04
C HIS A 6 32.50 -41.57 -17.10
N ASP A 7 32.87 -42.73 -17.63
CA ASP A 7 32.01 -43.50 -18.52
C ASP A 7 30.91 -44.19 -17.69
N TYR A 8 29.76 -43.53 -17.59
CA TYR A 8 28.57 -44.04 -16.91
C TYR A 8 27.90 -45.19 -17.67
N ARG A 9 28.38 -45.55 -18.87
CA ARG A 9 27.84 -46.64 -19.71
C ARG A 9 26.32 -46.54 -19.86
N TYR A 10 25.81 -45.37 -20.24
CA TYR A 10 24.39 -45.17 -20.48
C TYR A 10 23.90 -46.11 -21.60
N PHE A 11 22.82 -46.85 -21.32
CA PHE A 11 22.07 -47.64 -22.29
C PHE A 11 20.57 -47.42 -22.04
N PRO A 12 19.70 -47.58 -23.06
CA PRO A 12 18.25 -47.51 -22.87
C PRO A 12 17.81 -48.58 -21.88
N ASP A 13 17.05 -48.18 -20.86
CA ASP A 13 16.50 -49.12 -19.88
C ASP A 13 15.53 -50.09 -20.58
N PRO A 14 15.88 -51.39 -20.69
CA PRO A 14 15.05 -52.35 -21.42
C PRO A 14 13.78 -52.72 -20.66
N ASP A 15 13.72 -52.44 -19.35
CA ASP A 15 12.56 -52.71 -18.51
C ASP A 15 11.50 -51.60 -18.63
N LEU A 16 11.88 -50.43 -19.15
CA LEU A 16 10.98 -49.29 -19.37
C LEU A 16 10.67 -49.11 -20.86
N LEU A 17 9.39 -49.25 -21.21
CA LEU A 17 8.92 -48.90 -22.55
C LEU A 17 9.08 -47.39 -22.81
N PRO A 18 9.32 -46.97 -24.07
CA PRO A 18 9.37 -45.56 -24.41
C PRO A 18 8.08 -44.82 -24.02
N LEU A 19 8.23 -43.72 -23.29
CA LEU A 19 7.11 -42.83 -22.96
C LEU A 19 6.75 -41.99 -24.19
N VAL A 20 5.53 -42.15 -24.69
CA VAL A 20 4.97 -41.32 -25.76
C VAL A 20 3.97 -40.36 -25.15
N LEU A 21 4.21 -39.05 -25.27
CA LEU A 21 3.29 -38.01 -24.83
C LEU A 21 2.44 -37.57 -26.02
N GLU A 22 1.13 -37.81 -25.94
CA GLU A 22 0.18 -37.41 -26.98
C GLU A 22 -0.05 -35.89 -26.98
N GLU A 23 -0.41 -35.34 -28.15
CA GLU A 23 -0.66 -33.89 -28.30
C GLU A 23 -1.77 -33.38 -27.36
N ASP A 24 -2.81 -34.19 -27.13
CA ASP A 24 -3.91 -33.83 -26.23
C ASP A 24 -3.42 -33.70 -24.78
N PHE A 25 -2.55 -34.62 -24.33
CA PHE A 25 -1.91 -34.54 -23.01
C PHE A 25 -1.04 -33.27 -22.90
N LEU A 26 -0.27 -32.94 -23.95
CA LEU A 26 0.54 -31.72 -23.97
C LEU A 26 -0.34 -30.45 -23.94
N ALA A 27 -1.49 -30.46 -24.61
CA ALA A 27 -2.45 -29.36 -24.61
C ALA A 27 -3.04 -29.16 -23.20
N ASP A 28 -3.47 -30.24 -22.54
CA ASP A 28 -3.99 -30.20 -21.18
C ASP A 28 -2.95 -29.68 -20.18
N CYS A 29 -1.70 -30.16 -20.28
CA CYS A 29 -0.60 -29.66 -19.45
C CYS A 29 -0.39 -28.16 -19.66
N ARG A 30 -0.35 -27.68 -20.90
CA ARG A 30 -0.19 -26.24 -21.21
C ARG A 30 -1.35 -25.41 -20.66
N ALA A 31 -2.58 -25.89 -20.76
CA ALA A 31 -3.77 -25.22 -20.24
C ALA A 31 -3.80 -25.16 -18.70
N SER A 32 -3.21 -26.17 -18.03
CA SER A 32 -3.11 -26.23 -16.57
C SER A 32 -2.05 -25.29 -15.97
N LEU A 33 -1.12 -24.80 -16.80
CA LEU A 33 -0.05 -23.92 -16.33
C LEU A 33 -0.64 -22.55 -15.96
N PRO A 34 -0.37 -22.05 -14.73
CA PRO A 34 -0.76 -20.70 -14.37
C PRO A 34 0.03 -19.68 -15.18
N GLU A 35 -0.42 -18.41 -15.13
CA GLU A 35 0.32 -17.29 -15.69
C GLU A 35 1.75 -17.26 -15.11
N LEU A 36 2.74 -17.48 -15.97
CA LEU A 36 4.15 -17.54 -15.58
C LEU A 36 4.64 -16.19 -15.03
N PRO A 37 5.66 -16.17 -14.17
CA PRO A 37 6.18 -14.94 -13.56
C PRO A 37 6.53 -13.84 -14.58
N ASP A 38 7.11 -14.21 -15.73
CA ASP A 38 7.50 -13.27 -16.79
C ASP A 38 6.29 -12.57 -17.41
N ALA A 39 5.22 -13.33 -17.68
CA ALA A 39 3.97 -12.80 -18.20
C ALA A 39 3.29 -11.90 -17.16
N LYS A 40 3.27 -12.31 -15.89
CA LYS A 40 2.78 -11.50 -14.77
C LYS A 40 3.51 -10.17 -14.64
N ARG A 41 4.85 -10.18 -14.67
CA ARG A 41 5.66 -8.95 -14.60
C ARG A 41 5.31 -8.00 -15.71
N LYS A 42 5.15 -8.51 -16.94
CA LYS A 42 4.74 -7.71 -18.08
C LYS A 42 3.36 -7.09 -17.86
N ARG A 43 2.36 -7.87 -17.41
CA ARG A 43 1.02 -7.36 -17.09
C ARG A 43 1.05 -6.31 -15.98
N TYR A 44 1.84 -6.51 -14.92
CA TYR A 44 1.93 -5.56 -13.81
C TYR A 44 2.47 -4.20 -14.26
N VAL A 45 3.40 -4.18 -15.22
CA VAL A 45 3.92 -2.93 -15.78
C VAL A 45 2.95 -2.31 -16.78
N GLU A 46 2.48 -3.09 -17.75
CA GLU A 46 1.71 -2.57 -18.90
C GLU A 46 0.24 -2.28 -18.56
N VAL A 47 -0.38 -3.11 -17.71
CA VAL A 47 -1.81 -3.00 -17.37
C VAL A 47 -2.01 -2.31 -16.04
N LEU A 48 -1.25 -2.68 -15.01
CA LEU A 48 -1.38 -2.09 -13.67
C LEU A 48 -0.56 -0.82 -13.47
N GLY A 49 0.31 -0.46 -14.42
CA GLY A 49 1.14 0.75 -14.34
C GLY A 49 2.21 0.72 -13.24
N LEU A 50 2.57 -0.46 -12.73
CA LEU A 50 3.58 -0.59 -11.70
C LEU A 50 4.99 -0.37 -12.26
N THR A 51 5.89 0.10 -11.41
CA THR A 51 7.31 0.20 -11.78
C THR A 51 7.90 -1.19 -12.05
N PRO A 52 8.89 -1.32 -12.95
CA PRO A 52 9.57 -2.59 -13.17
C PRO A 52 10.16 -3.21 -11.89
N TYR A 53 10.58 -2.36 -10.96
CA TYR A 53 11.04 -2.77 -9.64
C TYR A 53 9.91 -3.42 -8.83
N ASN A 54 8.78 -2.73 -8.63
CA ASN A 54 7.65 -3.29 -7.87
C ASN A 54 7.11 -4.57 -8.52
N ALA A 55 7.03 -4.61 -9.85
CA ALA A 55 6.61 -5.80 -10.58
C ALA A 55 7.55 -6.99 -10.34
N ARG A 56 8.87 -6.76 -10.30
CA ARG A 56 9.85 -7.80 -9.98
C ARG A 56 9.70 -8.30 -8.55
N GLU A 57 9.62 -7.42 -7.57
CA GLU A 57 9.52 -7.82 -6.16
C GLU A 57 8.21 -8.57 -5.86
N LEU A 58 7.08 -8.10 -6.41
CA LEU A 58 5.78 -8.74 -6.20
C LEU A 58 5.66 -10.12 -6.85
N THR A 59 6.48 -10.43 -7.86
CA THR A 59 6.45 -11.71 -8.59
C THR A 59 7.64 -12.62 -8.28
N ALA A 60 8.45 -12.26 -7.28
CA ALA A 60 9.61 -13.05 -6.88
C ALA A 60 9.21 -14.41 -6.29
N GLU A 61 8.12 -14.45 -5.53
CA GLU A 61 7.62 -15.64 -4.85
C GLU A 61 6.13 -15.85 -5.16
N VAL A 62 5.72 -17.13 -5.27
CA VAL A 62 4.33 -17.50 -5.63
C VAL A 62 3.33 -16.95 -4.61
N GLU A 63 3.65 -17.09 -3.34
CA GLU A 63 2.79 -16.64 -2.25
C GLU A 63 2.67 -15.11 -2.21
N THR A 64 3.75 -14.38 -2.50
CA THR A 64 3.77 -12.91 -2.51
C THR A 64 2.83 -12.36 -3.57
N PHE A 65 2.88 -12.86 -4.81
CA PHE A 65 1.98 -12.36 -5.84
C PHE A 65 0.53 -12.77 -5.55
N ALA A 66 0.29 -13.98 -5.02
CA ALA A 66 -1.07 -14.45 -4.71
C ALA A 66 -1.73 -13.56 -3.64
N ARG A 67 -0.99 -13.21 -2.58
CA ARG A 67 -1.45 -12.26 -1.55
C ARG A 67 -1.69 -10.87 -2.14
N PHE A 68 -0.79 -10.39 -3.01
CA PHE A 68 -0.94 -9.11 -3.68
C PHE A 68 -2.17 -9.05 -4.58
N GLU A 69 -2.41 -10.03 -5.45
CA GLU A 69 -3.57 -10.02 -6.36
C GLU A 69 -4.89 -10.16 -5.60
N THR A 70 -4.91 -10.95 -4.53
CA THR A 70 -6.08 -11.05 -3.64
C THR A 70 -6.38 -9.69 -2.99
N LEU A 71 -5.36 -9.02 -2.45
CA LEU A 71 -5.51 -7.69 -1.86
C LEU A 71 -5.88 -6.64 -2.91
N LEU A 72 -5.31 -6.73 -4.12
CA LEU A 72 -5.58 -5.82 -5.22
C LEU A 72 -7.05 -5.87 -5.64
N ALA A 73 -7.56 -7.09 -5.87
CA ALA A 73 -8.96 -7.31 -6.23
C ALA A 73 -9.92 -6.84 -5.13
N GLU A 74 -9.62 -7.17 -3.87
CA GLU A 74 -10.44 -6.73 -2.72
C GLU A 74 -10.44 -5.20 -2.59
N THR A 75 -9.27 -4.57 -2.72
CA THR A 75 -9.12 -3.11 -2.65
C THR A 75 -9.88 -2.43 -3.80
N ALA A 76 -9.73 -2.93 -5.03
CA ALA A 76 -10.47 -2.43 -6.18
C ALA A 76 -11.98 -2.51 -5.96
N SER A 77 -12.47 -3.64 -5.43
CA SER A 77 -13.88 -3.87 -5.09
C SER A 77 -14.39 -2.88 -4.04
N VAL A 78 -13.73 -2.76 -2.88
CA VAL A 78 -14.24 -1.92 -1.78
C VAL A 78 -14.15 -0.42 -2.05
N LEU A 79 -13.26 0.01 -2.96
CA LEU A 79 -13.17 1.39 -3.46
C LEU A 79 -14.06 1.65 -4.69
N GLY A 80 -14.58 0.62 -5.35
CA GLY A 80 -15.33 0.77 -6.60
C GLY A 80 -14.49 1.33 -7.75
N LYS A 81 -13.20 0.97 -7.82
CA LYS A 81 -12.23 1.43 -8.83
C LYS A 81 -11.65 0.25 -9.61
N GLY A 82 -11.06 0.52 -10.77
CA GLY A 82 -10.29 -0.49 -11.49
C GLY A 82 -9.00 -0.84 -10.75
N GLU A 83 -8.53 -2.08 -10.89
CA GLU A 83 -7.25 -2.53 -10.33
C GLU A 83 -6.07 -1.61 -10.68
N PRO A 84 -5.92 -1.08 -11.92
CA PRO A 84 -4.82 -0.17 -12.24
C PRO A 84 -4.81 1.12 -11.41
N GLU A 85 -5.98 1.60 -10.98
CA GLU A 85 -6.10 2.85 -10.22
C GLU A 85 -5.61 2.70 -8.77
N VAL A 86 -5.72 1.49 -8.21
CA VAL A 86 -5.32 1.19 -6.83
C VAL A 86 -3.99 0.44 -6.75
N ALA A 87 -3.49 -0.10 -7.87
CA ALA A 87 -2.32 -0.97 -7.92
C ALA A 87 -1.08 -0.39 -7.24
N THR A 88 -0.76 0.89 -7.48
CA THR A 88 0.42 1.53 -6.87
C THR A 88 0.28 1.62 -5.35
N GLN A 89 -0.91 1.97 -4.85
CA GLN A 89 -1.18 2.05 -3.41
C GLN A 89 -1.03 0.67 -2.76
N VAL A 90 -1.65 -0.35 -3.37
CA VAL A 90 -1.58 -1.74 -2.90
C VAL A 90 -0.16 -2.28 -2.96
N ALA A 91 0.59 -2.04 -4.04
CA ALA A 91 1.97 -2.47 -4.16
C ALA A 91 2.88 -1.88 -3.07
N ASN A 92 2.75 -0.59 -2.80
CA ASN A 92 3.52 0.06 -1.73
C ASN A 92 3.15 -0.48 -0.35
N TRP A 93 1.87 -0.77 -0.12
CA TRP A 93 1.39 -1.39 1.10
C TRP A 93 1.98 -2.80 1.29
N SER A 94 1.86 -3.66 0.27
CA SER A 94 2.33 -5.05 0.29
C SER A 94 3.85 -5.17 0.39
N LEU A 95 4.61 -4.27 -0.23
CA LEU A 95 6.07 -4.35 -0.26
C LEU A 95 6.75 -3.64 0.92
N SER A 96 6.10 -2.64 1.53
CA SER A 96 6.73 -1.79 2.54
C SER A 96 5.97 -1.75 3.85
N VAL A 97 4.69 -1.38 3.82
CA VAL A 97 3.94 -1.06 5.05
C VAL A 97 3.63 -2.32 5.84
N ALA A 98 2.93 -3.28 5.23
CA ALA A 98 2.50 -4.49 5.92
C ALA A 98 3.69 -5.35 6.41
N PRO A 99 4.74 -5.61 5.60
CA PRO A 99 5.92 -6.33 6.10
C PRO A 99 6.67 -5.56 7.19
N GLY A 100 6.72 -4.23 7.08
CA GLY A 100 7.36 -3.37 8.07
C GLY A 100 6.69 -3.47 9.44
N VAL A 101 5.36 -3.41 9.47
CA VAL A 101 4.57 -3.56 10.70
C VAL A 101 4.73 -4.96 11.31
N MET A 102 4.60 -6.00 10.48
CA MET A 102 4.80 -7.39 10.92
C MET A 102 6.16 -7.60 11.56
N LYS A 103 7.22 -7.01 10.97
CA LYS A 103 8.58 -7.07 11.49
C LYS A 103 8.74 -6.34 12.82
N VAL A 104 8.07 -5.20 13.01
CA VAL A 104 8.13 -4.42 14.26
C VAL A 104 7.44 -5.17 15.40
N LEU A 105 6.29 -5.78 15.13
CA LEU A 105 5.54 -6.54 16.14
C LEU A 105 6.17 -7.89 16.50
N GLY A 106 6.86 -8.53 15.56
CA GLY A 106 7.48 -9.84 15.78
C GLY A 106 6.45 -10.87 16.24
N ASP A 107 6.73 -11.54 17.36
CA ASP A 107 5.88 -12.61 17.92
C ASP A 107 4.51 -12.11 18.43
N SER A 108 4.31 -10.80 18.56
CA SER A 108 3.02 -10.22 18.97
C SER A 108 2.03 -10.12 17.81
N ALA A 109 2.50 -10.23 16.56
CA ALA A 109 1.61 -10.22 15.41
C ALA A 109 1.04 -11.62 15.17
N ASP A 110 -0.27 -11.69 14.94
CA ASP A 110 -0.92 -12.87 14.42
C ASP A 110 -1.17 -12.73 12.91
N PRO A 111 -0.44 -13.48 12.05
CA PRO A 111 -0.66 -13.45 10.61
C PRO A 111 -2.07 -13.86 10.18
N ALA A 112 -2.82 -14.59 11.01
CA ALA A 112 -4.21 -14.93 10.69
C ALA A 112 -5.12 -13.70 10.62
N HIS A 113 -4.76 -12.62 11.34
CA HIS A 113 -5.48 -11.35 11.28
C HIS A 113 -5.11 -10.49 10.06
N ALA A 114 -4.03 -10.83 9.35
CA ALA A 114 -3.54 -10.11 8.17
C ALA A 114 -4.39 -10.37 6.90
N THR A 115 -5.71 -10.43 7.04
CA THR A 115 -6.63 -10.75 5.93
C THR A 115 -6.64 -9.65 4.87
N ALA A 116 -6.94 -10.03 3.62
CA ALA A 116 -7.09 -9.07 2.52
C ALA A 116 -8.19 -8.03 2.82
N ALA A 117 -9.31 -8.47 3.42
CA ALA A 117 -10.42 -7.60 3.80
C ALA A 117 -10.00 -6.53 4.81
N ALA A 118 -9.27 -6.90 5.88
CA ALA A 118 -8.80 -5.94 6.87
C ALA A 118 -7.82 -4.92 6.27
N GLN A 119 -6.89 -5.38 5.43
CA GLN A 119 -5.95 -4.49 4.75
C GLN A 119 -6.66 -3.55 3.75
N ALA A 120 -7.63 -4.07 2.98
CA ALA A 120 -8.41 -3.28 2.03
C ALA A 120 -9.26 -2.21 2.72
N ALA A 121 -9.85 -2.52 3.89
CA ALA A 121 -10.55 -1.54 4.73
C ALA A 121 -9.64 -0.37 5.17
N ILE A 122 -8.41 -0.67 5.59
CA ILE A 122 -7.41 0.36 5.93
C ILE A 122 -7.08 1.21 4.70
N LEU A 123 -6.80 0.57 3.56
CA LEU A 123 -6.47 1.27 2.31
C LEU A 123 -7.62 2.14 1.82
N LYS A 124 -8.86 1.71 2.02
CA LYS A 124 -10.07 2.49 1.73
C LYS A 124 -10.15 3.75 2.59
N MET A 125 -10.00 3.63 3.90
CA MET A 125 -9.99 4.80 4.80
C MET A 125 -8.87 5.77 4.44
N GLN A 126 -7.68 5.25 4.09
CA GLN A 126 -6.55 6.08 3.66
C GLN A 126 -6.85 6.80 2.34
N ALA A 127 -7.45 6.11 1.36
CA ALA A 127 -7.84 6.70 0.08
C ALA A 127 -8.95 7.75 0.21
N ALA A 128 -9.83 7.60 1.21
CA ALA A 128 -10.83 8.59 1.57
C ALA A 128 -10.25 9.80 2.32
N GLY A 129 -8.97 9.77 2.71
CA GLY A 129 -8.35 10.81 3.52
C GLY A 129 -8.85 10.84 4.96
N GLU A 130 -9.51 9.77 5.42
CA GLU A 130 -9.97 9.62 6.81
C GLU A 130 -8.81 9.29 7.74
N ILE A 131 -7.71 8.73 7.24
CA ILE A 131 -6.51 8.40 8.02
C ILE A 131 -5.24 8.76 7.23
N SER A 132 -4.20 9.16 7.95
CA SER A 132 -2.85 9.28 7.39
C SER A 132 -2.20 7.91 7.20
N GLY A 133 -1.11 7.87 6.42
CA GLY A 133 -0.28 6.66 6.34
C GLY A 133 0.38 6.25 7.66
N GLY A 134 0.56 7.18 8.61
CA GLY A 134 1.02 6.85 9.96
C GLY A 134 -0.06 6.14 10.77
N GLN A 135 -1.28 6.69 10.75
CA GLN A 135 -2.45 6.09 11.41
C GLN A 135 -2.82 4.74 10.78
N ALA A 136 -2.64 4.57 9.48
CA ALA A 136 -2.84 3.29 8.81
C ALA A 136 -1.92 2.18 9.35
N LYS A 137 -0.67 2.52 9.71
CA LYS A 137 0.27 1.58 10.35
C LYS A 137 -0.19 1.21 11.75
N GLU A 138 -0.55 2.21 12.54
CA GLU A 138 -1.05 2.03 13.91
C GLU A 138 -2.31 1.17 13.95
N ILE A 139 -3.27 1.42 13.04
CA ILE A 139 -4.47 0.57 12.91
C ILE A 139 -4.06 -0.87 12.56
N TYR A 140 -3.14 -1.05 11.61
CA TYR A 140 -2.71 -2.39 11.21
C TYR A 140 -1.98 -3.13 12.35
N GLU A 141 -1.22 -2.42 13.18
CA GLU A 141 -0.60 -2.99 14.38
C GLU A 141 -1.65 -3.56 15.36
N ILE A 142 -2.72 -2.79 15.59
CA ILE A 142 -3.82 -3.21 16.46
C ILE A 142 -4.61 -4.37 15.84
N VAL A 143 -4.85 -4.34 14.53
CA VAL A 143 -5.49 -5.46 13.81
C VAL A 143 -4.70 -6.75 14.01
N LEU A 144 -3.38 -6.72 13.80
CA LEU A 144 -2.54 -7.92 13.91
C LEU A 144 -2.50 -8.49 15.33
N THR A 145 -2.56 -7.64 16.34
CA THR A 145 -2.49 -8.06 17.75
C THR A 145 -3.84 -8.48 18.33
N THR A 146 -4.95 -7.89 17.86
CA THR A 146 -6.27 -8.06 18.49
C THR A 146 -7.33 -8.72 17.61
N GLY A 147 -7.14 -8.73 16.29
CA GLY A 147 -8.15 -9.20 15.32
C GLY A 147 -9.37 -8.29 15.18
N ARG A 148 -9.39 -7.12 15.84
CA ARG A 148 -10.48 -6.14 15.75
C ARG A 148 -10.58 -5.54 14.34
N ALA A 149 -11.76 -5.06 13.98
CA ALA A 149 -11.99 -4.47 12.67
C ALA A 149 -11.29 -3.09 12.54
N PRO A 150 -10.66 -2.78 11.39
CA PRO A 150 -9.96 -1.51 11.17
C PRO A 150 -10.82 -0.25 11.43
N GLU A 151 -12.07 -0.26 10.98
CA GLU A 151 -12.99 0.87 11.13
C GLU A 151 -13.39 1.10 12.59
N GLU A 152 -13.52 0.01 13.36
CA GLU A 152 -13.77 0.07 14.79
C GLU A 152 -12.57 0.70 15.50
N ILE A 153 -11.36 0.23 15.20
CA ILE A 153 -10.11 0.76 15.77
C ILE A 153 -9.97 2.25 15.44
N ALA A 154 -10.19 2.63 14.18
CA ALA A 154 -10.09 4.03 13.77
C ALA A 154 -11.03 4.96 14.56
N ALA A 155 -12.23 4.46 14.91
CA ALA A 155 -13.21 5.19 15.69
C ALA A 155 -12.87 5.23 17.19
N THR A 156 -12.55 4.09 17.80
CA THR A 156 -12.31 4.01 19.25
C THR A 156 -11.00 4.65 19.68
N GLU A 157 -9.96 4.55 18.86
CA GLU A 157 -8.65 5.13 19.15
C GLU A 157 -8.56 6.61 18.71
N GLY A 158 -9.64 7.17 18.13
CA GLY A 158 -9.69 8.57 17.70
C GLY A 158 -8.68 8.92 16.60
N LEU A 159 -8.39 7.95 15.73
CA LEU A 159 -7.39 8.04 14.66
C LEU A 159 -7.97 8.63 13.36
N LYS A 160 -9.28 8.88 13.29
CA LYS A 160 -9.87 9.57 12.15
C LYS A 160 -9.41 11.03 12.08
N GLN A 161 -8.98 11.45 10.90
CA GLN A 161 -8.63 12.82 10.58
C GLN A 161 -9.89 13.68 10.54
N LEU A 162 -9.81 14.86 11.15
CA LEU A 162 -10.81 15.90 11.01
C LEU A 162 -10.72 16.41 9.56
N SER A 163 -11.78 16.16 8.81
CA SER A 163 -12.00 16.64 7.44
C SER A 163 -13.13 17.67 7.36
N ASP A 164 -13.75 18.03 8.49
CA ASP A 164 -14.67 19.16 8.58
C ASP A 164 -13.89 20.46 8.33
N THR A 165 -14.08 21.02 7.14
CA THR A 165 -13.41 22.25 6.71
C THR A 165 -13.77 23.43 7.62
N GLY A 166 -14.96 23.47 8.23
CA GLY A 166 -15.36 24.57 9.12
C GLY A 166 -14.52 24.63 10.40
N ALA A 167 -14.26 23.46 11.00
CA ALA A 167 -13.39 23.36 12.17
C ALA A 167 -11.93 23.72 11.82
N ILE A 168 -11.43 23.27 10.67
CA ILE A 168 -10.08 23.57 10.20
C ILE A 168 -9.94 25.07 9.89
N GLU A 169 -10.90 25.67 9.20
CA GLU A 169 -10.91 27.10 8.88
C GLU A 169 -10.91 27.97 10.13
N SER A 170 -11.70 27.60 11.15
CA SER A 170 -11.74 28.33 12.42
C SER A 170 -10.37 28.33 13.10
N VAL A 171 -9.70 27.17 13.14
CA VAL A 171 -8.34 27.06 13.70
C VAL A 171 -7.31 27.83 12.86
N ILE A 172 -7.45 27.82 11.52
CA ILE A 172 -6.60 28.62 10.64
C ILE A 172 -6.77 30.11 10.96
N ASP A 173 -8.00 30.60 11.08
CA ASP A 173 -8.28 32.00 11.38
C ASP A 173 -7.71 32.40 12.75
N GLU A 174 -7.80 31.54 13.76
CA GLU A 174 -7.15 31.76 15.07
C GLU A 174 -5.61 31.82 14.96
N VAL A 175 -4.99 30.90 14.22
CA VAL A 175 -3.53 30.86 14.03
C VAL A 175 -3.04 32.09 13.28
N LEU A 176 -3.77 32.53 12.25
CA LEU A 176 -3.45 33.72 11.46
C LEU A 176 -3.63 35.00 12.32
N ALA A 177 -4.70 35.10 13.11
CA ALA A 177 -4.92 36.22 14.01
C ALA A 177 -3.85 36.31 15.11
N ALA A 178 -3.44 35.17 15.66
CA ALA A 178 -2.39 35.09 16.68
C ALA A 178 -0.97 35.40 16.14
N ASN A 179 -0.77 35.38 14.83
CA ASN A 179 0.52 35.60 14.16
C ASN A 179 0.41 36.67 13.04
N ALA A 180 -0.38 37.71 13.26
CA ALA A 180 -0.67 38.75 12.26
C ALA A 180 0.60 39.43 11.70
N ASP A 181 1.64 39.55 12.51
CA ASP A 181 2.97 40.04 12.12
C ASP A 181 3.58 39.16 11.02
N LYS A 182 3.56 37.83 11.19
CA LYS A 182 4.09 36.88 10.21
C LYS A 182 3.22 36.77 8.96
N VAL A 183 1.93 37.04 9.08
CA VAL A 183 1.03 37.11 7.90
C VAL A 183 1.45 38.26 7.00
N ALA A 184 1.73 39.43 7.59
CA ALA A 184 2.24 40.57 6.83
C ALA A 184 3.61 40.27 6.20
N GLU A 185 4.52 39.58 6.91
CA GLU A 185 5.81 39.16 6.35
C GLU A 185 5.68 38.16 5.20
N TYR A 186 4.73 37.21 5.30
CA TYR A 186 4.45 36.25 4.23
C TYR A 186 3.95 36.98 2.98
N ARG A 187 2.97 37.88 3.12
CA ARG A 187 2.47 38.74 2.03
C ARG A 187 3.53 39.69 1.47
N GLY A 188 4.56 40.02 2.26
CA GLY A 188 5.75 40.76 1.85
C GLY A 188 6.78 39.93 1.04
N GLY A 189 6.49 38.67 0.72
CA GLY A 189 7.33 37.80 -0.12
C GLY A 189 8.20 36.79 0.64
N LYS A 190 8.00 36.60 1.96
CA LYS A 190 8.70 35.54 2.72
C LYS A 190 7.95 34.21 2.63
N ASP A 191 7.94 33.60 1.45
CA ASP A 191 7.18 32.37 1.17
C ASP A 191 7.48 31.18 2.10
N LYS A 192 8.68 31.15 2.69
CA LYS A 192 9.09 30.11 3.68
C LYS A 192 8.21 30.09 4.94
N LEU A 193 7.51 31.19 5.25
CA LEU A 193 6.58 31.25 6.38
C LEU A 193 5.33 30.39 6.17
N PHE A 194 5.04 29.94 4.95
CA PHE A 194 3.93 29.03 4.70
C PHE A 194 4.05 27.73 5.52
N GLY A 195 5.25 27.12 5.55
CA GLY A 195 5.51 25.92 6.35
C GLY A 195 5.35 26.15 7.86
N PHE A 196 5.61 27.38 8.34
CA PHE A 196 5.34 27.76 9.72
C PHE A 196 3.83 27.74 10.04
N PHE A 197 2.99 28.31 9.17
CA PHE A 197 1.54 28.31 9.36
C PHE A 197 0.94 26.91 9.28
N VAL A 198 1.42 26.07 8.34
CA VAL A 198 1.03 24.65 8.27
C VAL A 198 1.38 23.95 9.60
N GLY A 199 2.60 24.16 10.10
CA GLY A 199 3.04 23.56 11.37
C GLY A 199 2.21 24.02 12.58
N GLN A 200 1.90 25.32 12.70
CA GLN A 200 1.07 25.84 13.80
C GLN A 200 -0.37 25.33 13.73
N THR A 201 -0.96 25.30 12.53
CA THR A 201 -2.33 24.79 12.32
C THR A 201 -2.42 23.31 12.67
N MET A 202 -1.46 22.51 12.19
CA MET A 202 -1.40 21.08 12.52
C MET A 202 -1.20 20.85 14.02
N LYS A 203 -0.40 21.69 14.69
CA LYS A 203 -0.21 21.62 16.15
C LYS A 203 -1.49 21.94 16.91
N ALA A 204 -2.21 22.99 16.51
CA ALA A 204 -3.49 23.36 17.12
C ALA A 204 -4.56 22.27 16.93
N LEU A 205 -4.56 21.59 15.77
CA LEU A 205 -5.39 20.42 15.49
C LEU A 205 -4.88 19.12 16.14
N GLN A 206 -3.86 19.18 17.01
CA GLN A 206 -3.22 18.02 17.65
C GLN A 206 -2.78 16.92 16.66
N GLY A 207 -2.38 17.30 15.45
CA GLY A 207 -1.98 16.38 14.39
C GLY A 207 -3.14 15.66 13.69
N LYS A 208 -4.40 15.94 14.06
CA LYS A 208 -5.60 15.28 13.52
C LYS A 208 -6.14 15.93 12.24
N GLY A 209 -5.62 17.08 11.83
CA GLY A 209 -6.03 17.72 10.58
C GLY A 209 -5.50 16.95 9.36
N ASN A 210 -6.28 16.89 8.28
CA ASN A 210 -5.77 16.40 7.00
C ASN A 210 -4.76 17.41 6.42
N PRO A 211 -3.48 17.03 6.20
CA PRO A 211 -2.47 17.97 5.73
C PRO A 211 -2.80 18.59 4.38
N ALA A 212 -3.40 17.84 3.44
CA ALA A 212 -3.74 18.39 2.12
C ALA A 212 -4.81 19.49 2.26
N VAL A 213 -5.87 19.22 3.03
CA VAL A 213 -6.95 20.18 3.30
C VAL A 213 -6.41 21.43 4.01
N VAL A 214 -5.54 21.26 5.02
CA VAL A 214 -4.90 22.39 5.71
C VAL A 214 -4.05 23.23 4.76
N ASN A 215 -3.28 22.60 3.88
CA ASN A 215 -2.45 23.30 2.89
C ASN A 215 -3.32 24.11 1.92
N ASP A 216 -4.41 23.53 1.42
CA ASP A 216 -5.29 24.18 0.46
C ASP A 216 -6.05 25.35 1.08
N LEU A 217 -6.58 25.18 2.29
CA LEU A 217 -7.26 26.26 3.02
C LEU A 217 -6.30 27.39 3.41
N LEU A 218 -5.09 27.07 3.87
CA LEU A 218 -4.08 28.10 4.17
C LEU A 218 -3.67 28.88 2.93
N LYS A 219 -3.48 28.21 1.78
CA LYS A 219 -3.19 28.90 0.51
C LYS A 219 -4.33 29.83 0.12
N ALA A 220 -5.58 29.40 0.27
CA ALA A 220 -6.73 30.24 -0.02
C ALA A 220 -6.81 31.48 0.89
N ARG A 221 -6.54 31.33 2.20
CA ARG A 221 -6.59 32.43 3.17
C ARG A 221 -5.40 33.40 3.06
N LEU A 222 -4.21 32.91 2.72
CA LEU A 222 -2.98 33.71 2.63
C LEU A 222 -2.68 34.27 1.23
N GLY A 223 -3.26 33.66 0.18
CA GLY A 223 -3.13 34.10 -1.22
C GLY A 223 -4.11 35.20 -1.63
N GLY A 224 -5.00 35.61 -0.71
CA GLY A 224 -5.84 36.80 -0.80
C GLY A 224 -5.25 38.02 -0.10
#